data_AF-A0A4C1SLQ0-F1
#
_entry.id   AF-A0A4C1SLQ0-F1
#
_cell.length_a   1.000
_cell.length_b   1.000
_cell.length_c   1.000
_cell.angle_alpha   90.00
_cell.angle_beta   90.00
_cell.angle_gamma   90.00
#
_symmetry.space_group_name_H-M   'P 1'
#
loop_
_entity.id
_entity.type
_entity.pdbx_description
1 polymer ?
#
loop_
_entity_poly.entity_id
_entity_poly.type
_entity_poly.pdbx_seq_one_letter_code
_entity_poly.pdbx_strand_id
1 'polypeptide(L)'
;MSEYSLDLALQGVSTLWGSFEIRNARLASTLLRQFVGYSLEKKLHEFNHWASEFEKYPMYFMTFHGQQPLKIVMEAIEHAHYVHDISHVIIDNLQFMMGVSSTYRTDKFWEQDNIIAAFRSLATKHNVHVTLVMHPRKERQEDDLTTSSIFGSAKASQEADNVLIIQDKQRQA
;
A
#
# COMPACT_ATOMS: atom_id res chain seq x y z
N MET A 1 0.03 -6.33 -4.57
CA MET A 1 -0.80 -5.78 -3.49
C MET A 1 -2.27 -5.61 -3.87
N SER A 2 -2.61 -5.17 -5.08
CA SER A 2 -4.03 -5.00 -5.51
C SER A 2 -4.85 -6.30 -5.43
N GLU A 3 -4.28 -7.43 -5.87
CA GLU A 3 -4.94 -8.74 -5.79
C GLU A 3 -5.24 -9.15 -4.34
N TYR A 4 -4.23 -9.07 -3.47
CA TYR A 4 -4.39 -9.32 -2.03
C TYR A 4 -5.50 -8.47 -1.39
N SER A 5 -5.53 -7.16 -1.67
CA SER A 5 -6.61 -6.30 -1.15
C SER A 5 -7.98 -6.67 -1.68
N LEU A 6 -8.05 -7.10 -2.93
CA LEU A 6 -9.30 -7.51 -3.54
C LEU A 6 -9.82 -8.77 -2.86
N ASP A 7 -8.97 -9.78 -2.65
CA ASP A 7 -9.35 -11.02 -1.97
C ASP A 7 -9.88 -10.75 -0.55
N LEU A 8 -9.28 -9.81 0.18
CA LEU A 8 -9.76 -9.38 1.49
C LEU A 8 -11.11 -8.67 1.40
N ALA A 9 -11.27 -7.74 0.46
CA ALA A 9 -12.53 -7.04 0.27
C ALA A 9 -13.67 -7.98 -0.15
N LEU A 10 -13.39 -9.00 -0.97
CA LEU A 10 -14.33 -10.05 -1.34
C LEU A 10 -14.82 -10.86 -0.13
N GLN A 11 -13.99 -10.99 0.89
CA GLN A 11 -14.33 -11.62 2.18
C GLN A 11 -15.03 -10.65 3.16
N GLY A 12 -15.28 -9.41 2.74
CA GLY A 12 -15.94 -8.38 3.55
C GLY A 12 -15.00 -7.56 4.42
N VAL A 13 -13.67 -7.68 4.26
CA VAL A 13 -12.71 -6.89 5.01
C VAL A 13 -12.62 -5.48 4.43
N SER A 14 -13.02 -4.48 5.21
CA SER A 14 -12.96 -3.08 4.86
C SER A 14 -11.52 -2.60 4.67
N THR A 15 -11.19 -2.25 3.42
CA THR A 15 -9.82 -1.99 2.99
C THR A 15 -9.66 -0.55 2.51
N LEU A 16 -8.70 0.18 3.09
CA LEU A 16 -8.35 1.55 2.70
C LEU A 16 -7.01 1.58 1.97
N TRP A 17 -7.00 2.15 0.78
CA TRP A 17 -5.81 2.38 -0.03
C TRP A 17 -5.28 3.81 0.13
N GLY A 18 -4.05 3.93 0.64
CA GLY A 18 -3.17 5.09 0.48
C GLY A 18 -2.23 4.90 -0.69
N SER A 19 -2.74 5.16 -1.91
CA SER A 19 -1.98 5.01 -3.16
C SER A 19 -1.33 6.33 -3.58
N PHE A 20 -0.11 6.56 -3.11
CA PHE A 20 0.64 7.81 -3.33
C PHE A 20 1.42 7.80 -4.65
N GLU A 21 1.82 6.62 -5.14
CA GLU A 21 2.57 6.46 -6.40
C GLU A 21 1.65 6.42 -7.63
N ILE A 22 0.50 5.77 -7.49
CA ILE A 22 -0.43 5.51 -8.60
C ILE A 22 -1.74 6.24 -8.35
N ARG A 23 -2.30 6.87 -9.41
CA ARG A 23 -3.63 7.49 -9.34
C ARG A 23 -4.73 6.44 -9.11
N ASN A 24 -5.71 6.78 -8.27
CA ASN A 24 -6.86 5.92 -7.94
C ASN A 24 -7.58 5.36 -9.18
N ALA A 25 -7.75 6.16 -10.25
CA ALA A 25 -8.38 5.66 -11.48
C ALA A 25 -7.63 4.46 -12.11
N ARG A 26 -6.30 4.46 -12.06
CA ARG A 26 -5.47 3.36 -12.59
C ARG A 26 -5.49 2.16 -11.66
N LEU A 27 -5.45 2.39 -10.34
CA LEU A 27 -5.58 1.34 -9.34
C LEU A 27 -6.95 0.66 -9.43
N ALA A 28 -8.03 1.43 -9.43
CA ALA A 28 -9.40 0.94 -9.58
C ALA A 28 -9.61 0.17 -10.89
N SER A 29 -9.05 0.65 -12.01
CA SER A 29 -9.09 -0.09 -13.28
C SER A 29 -8.38 -1.44 -13.19
N THR A 30 -7.24 -1.51 -12.48
CA THR A 30 -6.51 -2.77 -12.26
C THR A 30 -7.31 -3.72 -11.39
N LEU A 31 -7.87 -3.23 -10.29
CA LEU A 31 -8.72 -4.00 -9.38
C LEU A 31 -9.97 -4.54 -10.07
N LEU A 32 -10.64 -3.71 -10.87
CA LEU A 32 -11.82 -4.13 -11.63
C LEU A 32 -11.45 -5.23 -12.64
N ARG A 33 -10.32 -5.09 -13.34
CA ARG A 33 -9.83 -6.14 -14.25
C ARG A 33 -9.53 -7.44 -13.51
N GLN A 34 -8.96 -7.37 -12.31
CA GLN A 34 -8.68 -8.54 -11.47
C GLN A 34 -9.97 -9.19 -10.98
N PHE A 35 -10.94 -8.39 -10.52
CA PHE A 35 -12.27 -8.83 -10.09
C PHE A 35 -13.03 -9.58 -11.19
N VAL A 36 -13.00 -9.05 -12.41
CA VAL A 36 -13.68 -9.65 -13.56
C VAL A 36 -12.91 -10.85 -14.12
N GLY A 37 -11.58 -10.91 -13.93
CA GLY A 37 -10.72 -11.97 -14.45
C GLY A 37 -10.35 -11.83 -15.93
N TYR A 38 -10.81 -10.78 -16.62
CA TYR A 38 -10.45 -10.48 -18.02
C TYR A 38 -10.46 -8.99 -18.33
N SER A 39 -9.86 -8.59 -19.47
CA SER A 39 -9.84 -7.19 -19.91
C SER A 39 -11.20 -6.73 -20.44
N LEU A 40 -11.69 -5.60 -19.93
CA LEU A 40 -12.93 -4.96 -20.39
C LEU A 40 -12.75 -4.02 -21.60
N GLU A 41 -11.51 -3.80 -22.07
CA GLU A 41 -11.22 -2.84 -23.16
C GLU A 41 -12.03 -3.11 -24.44
N LYS A 42 -12.28 -4.38 -24.76
CA LYS A 42 -13.07 -4.82 -25.92
C LYS A 42 -14.54 -5.09 -25.59
N LYS A 43 -14.94 -4.92 -24.32
CA LYS A 43 -16.26 -5.28 -23.77
C LYS A 43 -16.84 -4.15 -22.93
N LEU A 44 -16.72 -2.91 -23.43
CA LEU A 44 -17.17 -1.71 -22.72
C LEU A 44 -18.66 -1.71 -22.37
N HIS A 45 -19.48 -2.45 -23.12
CA HIS A 45 -20.90 -2.62 -22.81
C HIS A 45 -21.14 -3.36 -21.47
N GLU A 46 -20.18 -4.17 -21.01
CA GLU A 46 -20.23 -4.86 -19.71
C GLU A 46 -19.73 -3.97 -18.55
N PHE A 47 -19.09 -2.82 -18.85
CA PHE A 47 -18.41 -2.01 -17.83
C PHE A 47 -19.33 -1.56 -16.71
N ASN A 48 -20.50 -1.01 -17.04
CA ASN A 48 -21.44 -0.51 -16.03
C ASN A 48 -21.90 -1.63 -15.10
N HIS A 49 -22.15 -2.82 -15.65
CA HIS A 49 -22.53 -3.98 -14.83
C HIS A 49 -21.43 -4.34 -13.84
N TRP A 50 -20.20 -4.54 -14.32
CA TRP A 50 -19.09 -4.93 -13.46
C TRP A 50 -18.66 -3.84 -12.48
N ALA A 51 -18.76 -2.57 -12.86
CA ALA A 51 -18.52 -1.46 -11.95
C ALA A 51 -19.52 -1.45 -10.79
N SER A 52 -20.81 -1.65 -11.08
CA SER A 52 -21.85 -1.75 -10.04
C SER A 52 -21.69 -2.99 -9.15
N GLU A 53 -21.23 -4.12 -9.69
CA GLU A 53 -20.90 -5.29 -8.87
C GLU A 53 -19.67 -5.04 -7.97
N PHE A 54 -18.63 -4.40 -8.52
CA PHE A 54 -17.41 -4.08 -7.79
C PHE A 54 -17.63 -3.06 -6.66
N GLU A 55 -18.50 -2.07 -6.87
CA GLU A 55 -18.82 -1.02 -5.88
C GLU A 55 -19.44 -1.57 -4.58
N LYS A 56 -19.97 -2.80 -4.59
CA LYS A 56 -20.57 -3.44 -3.40
C LYS A 56 -19.53 -3.85 -2.35
N TYR A 57 -18.26 -3.95 -2.73
CA TYR A 57 -17.20 -4.40 -1.84
C TYR A 57 -16.58 -3.22 -1.05
N PRO A 58 -16.19 -3.43 0.22
CA PRO A 58 -15.79 -2.34 1.12
C PRO A 58 -14.36 -1.86 0.84
N MET A 59 -14.18 -1.21 -0.31
CA MET A 59 -12.90 -0.71 -0.81
C MET A 59 -12.92 0.81 -0.87
N TYR A 60 -12.00 1.42 -0.13
CA TYR A 60 -11.90 2.87 0.04
C TYR A 60 -10.55 3.36 -0.45
N PHE A 61 -10.49 4.59 -0.95
CA PHE A 61 -9.27 5.18 -1.49
C PHE A 61 -9.06 6.57 -0.91
N MET A 62 -7.89 6.81 -0.34
CA MET A 62 -7.44 8.17 -0.05
C MET A 62 -7.30 8.94 -1.36
N THR A 63 -7.66 10.22 -1.37
CA THR A 63 -7.52 11.09 -2.54
C THR A 63 -6.14 11.75 -2.64
N PHE A 64 -5.15 11.19 -1.93
CA PHE A 64 -3.79 11.68 -1.94
C PHE A 64 -3.03 11.17 -3.16
N HIS A 65 -2.18 12.02 -3.71
CA HIS A 65 -1.26 11.66 -4.79
C HIS A 65 0.04 12.44 -4.60
N GLY A 66 1.18 11.80 -4.84
CA GLY A 66 2.48 12.40 -4.59
C GLY A 66 2.79 12.53 -3.09
N GLN A 67 3.74 13.41 -2.76
CA GLN A 67 4.26 13.50 -1.39
C GLN A 67 3.22 14.05 -0.42
N GLN A 68 3.09 13.40 0.74
CA GLN A 68 2.16 13.82 1.79
C GLN A 68 2.82 13.74 3.17
N PRO A 69 2.61 14.73 4.06
CA PRO A 69 3.05 14.65 5.44
C PRO A 69 2.41 13.46 6.18
N LEU A 70 3.22 12.72 6.96
CA LEU A 70 2.75 11.59 7.76
C LEU A 70 1.51 11.93 8.60
N LYS A 71 1.49 13.10 9.25
CA LYS A 71 0.38 13.53 10.09
C LYS A 71 -0.97 13.54 9.34
N ILE A 72 -0.99 14.03 8.10
CA ILE A 72 -2.19 14.10 7.27
C ILE A 72 -2.66 12.68 6.90
N VAL A 73 -1.72 11.79 6.59
CA VAL A 73 -2.03 10.39 6.29
C VAL A 73 -2.63 9.69 7.51
N MET A 74 -2.05 9.89 8.69
CA MET A 74 -2.55 9.30 9.94
C MET A 74 -3.95 9.79 10.29
N GLU A 75 -4.20 11.10 10.20
CA GLU A 75 -5.53 11.69 10.44
C GLU A 75 -6.58 11.13 9.46
N ALA A 76 -6.22 10.94 8.19
CA ALA A 76 -7.11 10.34 7.21
C ALA A 76 -7.42 8.87 7.52
N ILE A 77 -6.44 8.09 7.98
CA ILE A 77 -6.67 6.69 8.39
C ILE A 77 -7.59 6.65 9.61
N GLU A 78 -7.32 7.45 10.64
CA GLU A 78 -8.13 7.48 11.86
C GLU A 78 -9.58 7.90 11.55
N HIS A 79 -9.77 8.90 10.68
CA HIS A 79 -11.10 9.31 10.24
C HIS A 79 -11.82 8.21 9.46
N ALA A 80 -11.15 7.59 8.48
CA ALA A 80 -11.74 6.52 7.69
C ALA A 80 -12.07 5.30 8.56
N HIS A 81 -11.20 4.92 9.50
CA HIS A 81 -11.46 3.87 10.47
C HIS A 81 -12.70 4.17 11.32
N TYR A 82 -12.83 5.41 11.81
CA TYR A 82 -14.01 5.82 12.58
C TYR A 82 -15.32 5.77 11.78
N VAL A 83 -15.31 6.19 10.51
CA VAL A 83 -16.53 6.31 9.69
C VAL A 83 -16.91 5.00 8.99
N HIS A 84 -15.92 4.25 8.52
CA HIS A 84 -16.10 3.09 7.64
C HIS A 84 -15.64 1.76 8.26
N ASP A 85 -15.28 1.76 9.55
CA ASP A 85 -14.83 0.57 10.29
C ASP A 85 -13.67 -0.14 9.57
N ILE A 86 -12.71 0.63 9.06
CA ILE A 86 -11.58 0.12 8.28
C ILE A 86 -10.79 -0.87 9.11
N SER A 87 -10.66 -2.10 8.62
CA SER A 87 -9.92 -3.20 9.25
C SER A 87 -8.55 -3.43 8.60
N HIS A 88 -8.37 -2.99 7.35
CA HIS A 88 -7.11 -3.13 6.62
C HIS A 88 -6.72 -1.83 5.92
N VAL A 89 -5.45 -1.45 6.03
CA VAL A 89 -4.89 -0.27 5.38
C VAL A 89 -3.68 -0.68 4.55
N ILE A 90 -3.63 -0.22 3.30
CA ILE A 90 -2.45 -0.36 2.43
C ILE A 90 -1.83 1.01 2.21
N ILE A 91 -0.51 1.08 2.38
CA ILE A 91 0.29 2.29 2.15
C ILE A 91 1.30 2.00 1.05
N ASP A 92 1.10 2.61 -0.12
CA ASP A 92 1.91 2.41 -1.33
C ASP A 92 2.34 3.78 -1.92
N ASN A 93 3.54 4.30 -1.64
CA ASN A 93 4.67 3.69 -0.93
C ASN A 93 5.21 4.63 0.16
N LEU A 94 5.91 4.09 1.15
CA LEU A 94 6.51 4.82 2.27
C LEU A 94 7.30 6.06 1.83
N GLN A 95 8.02 6.03 0.70
CA GLN A 95 8.91 7.15 0.31
C GLN A 95 8.14 8.43 -0.01
N PHE A 96 6.84 8.35 -0.30
CA PHE A 96 6.01 9.53 -0.50
C PHE A 96 5.73 10.30 0.80
N MET A 97 5.97 9.68 1.96
CA MET A 97 5.86 10.35 3.26
C MET A 97 7.20 10.89 3.79
N MET A 98 8.32 10.55 3.16
CA MET A 98 9.68 10.93 3.60
C MET A 98 10.19 12.26 3.00
N GLY A 99 9.37 12.93 2.18
CA GLY A 99 9.83 13.97 1.26
C GLY A 99 9.62 15.41 1.73
N VAL A 100 8.97 15.61 2.87
CA VAL A 100 8.56 16.95 3.32
C VAL A 100 9.66 17.65 4.12
N SER A 101 10.66 16.91 4.62
CA SER A 101 11.79 17.50 5.36
C SER A 101 13.16 16.95 4.94
N SER A 102 14.08 17.89 4.68
CA SER A 102 15.54 17.81 4.86
C SER A 102 16.47 17.30 3.74
N THR A 103 17.59 18.03 3.66
CA THR A 103 18.67 18.01 2.66
C THR A 103 19.75 16.95 2.97
N TYR A 104 19.66 16.25 4.12
CA TYR A 104 20.71 15.36 4.63
C TYR A 104 20.26 13.89 4.67
N ARG A 105 21.20 12.95 4.43
CA ARG A 105 20.88 11.50 4.38
C ARG A 105 20.53 10.91 5.76
N THR A 106 21.08 11.44 6.85
CA THR A 106 20.84 10.94 8.21
C THR A 106 19.38 11.14 8.63
N ASP A 107 18.82 12.29 8.28
CA ASP A 107 17.44 12.66 8.63
C ASP A 107 16.42 11.73 7.96
N LYS A 108 16.72 11.21 6.77
CA LYS A 108 15.83 10.29 6.04
C LYS A 108 15.62 8.96 6.75
N PHE A 109 16.67 8.37 7.34
CA PHE A 109 16.51 7.12 8.08
C PHE A 109 15.70 7.33 9.37
N TRP A 110 15.93 8.46 10.04
CA TRP A 110 15.17 8.81 11.23
C TRP A 110 13.69 9.11 10.90
N GLU A 111 13.42 9.82 9.81
CA GLU A 111 12.06 10.08 9.33
C GLU A 111 11.33 8.78 8.97
N GLN A 112 12.02 7.86 8.29
CA GLN A 112 11.48 6.53 8.02
C GLN A 112 11.16 5.75 9.30
N ASP A 113 12.06 5.77 10.29
CA ASP A 113 11.85 5.11 11.57
C ASP A 113 10.64 5.65 12.32
N ASN A 114 10.38 6.95 12.22
CA ASN A 114 9.20 7.59 12.77
C ASN A 114 7.92 7.18 12.04
N ILE A 115 7.96 7.11 10.71
CA ILE A 115 6.82 6.64 9.89
C ILE A 115 6.46 5.20 10.28
N ILE A 116 7.47 4.32 10.40
CA ILE A 116 7.27 2.92 10.79
C ILE A 116 6.69 2.83 12.21
N ALA A 117 7.26 3.57 13.17
CA ALA A 117 6.77 3.58 14.55
C ALA A 117 5.33 4.09 14.65
N ALA A 118 4.96 5.12 13.87
CA ALA A 118 3.60 5.63 13.81
C ALA A 118 2.63 4.57 13.29
N PHE A 119 2.96 3.87 12.19
CA PHE A 119 2.11 2.81 11.67
C PHE A 119 1.99 1.60 12.61
N ARG A 120 3.07 1.21 13.29
CA ARG A 120 3.02 0.16 14.31
C ARG A 120 2.09 0.53 15.47
N SER A 121 2.21 1.77 15.95
CA SER A 121 1.34 2.31 16.99
C SER A 121 -0.12 2.34 16.55
N LEU A 122 -0.40 2.79 15.33
CA LEU A 122 -1.75 2.81 14.77
C LEU A 122 -2.34 1.40 14.65
N ALA A 123 -1.59 0.44 14.11
CA ALA A 123 -2.03 -0.95 14.01
C ALA A 123 -2.42 -1.52 15.38
N THR A 124 -1.59 -1.28 16.40
CA THR A 124 -1.82 -1.76 17.77
C THR A 124 -3.00 -1.06 18.44
N LYS A 125 -3.07 0.28 18.34
CA LYS A 125 -4.07 1.10 19.03
C LYS A 125 -5.47 0.89 18.46
N HIS A 126 -5.58 0.75 17.14
CA HIS A 126 -6.86 0.66 16.44
C HIS A 126 -7.23 -0.76 16.01
N ASN A 127 -6.37 -1.75 16.30
CA ASN A 127 -6.56 -3.14 15.86
C ASN A 127 -6.79 -3.24 14.34
N VAL A 128 -6.01 -2.48 13.58
CA VAL A 128 -6.06 -2.42 12.12
C VAL A 128 -4.84 -3.13 11.54
N HIS A 129 -5.05 -3.97 10.54
CA HIS A 129 -3.94 -4.54 9.79
C HIS A 129 -3.35 -3.48 8.85
N VAL A 130 -2.05 -3.21 8.95
CA VAL A 130 -1.36 -2.25 8.09
C VAL A 130 -0.40 -2.99 7.18
N THR A 131 -0.58 -2.86 5.87
CA THR A 131 0.38 -3.33 4.89
C THR A 131 1.13 -2.15 4.30
N LEU A 132 2.43 -2.13 4.55
CA LEU A 132 3.34 -1.10 4.09
C LEU A 132 4.16 -1.64 2.92
N VAL A 133 4.02 -1.01 1.75
CA VAL A 133 4.92 -1.27 0.62
C VAL A 133 6.21 -0.52 0.85
N MET A 134 7.35 -1.17 0.58
CA MET A 134 8.68 -0.59 0.65
C MET A 134 9.49 -1.09 -0.54
N HIS A 135 10.30 -0.22 -1.14
CA HIS A 135 11.24 -0.65 -2.18
C HIS A 135 12.53 -1.21 -1.57
N PRO A 136 13.11 -2.27 -2.14
CA PRO A 136 14.41 -2.75 -1.71
C PRO A 136 15.51 -1.73 -2.03
N ARG A 137 16.66 -1.88 -1.37
CA ARG A 137 17.91 -1.22 -1.79
C ARG A 137 18.28 -1.71 -3.19
N LYS A 138 19.04 -0.89 -3.92
CA LYS A 138 19.64 -1.31 -5.18
C LYS A 138 20.68 -2.39 -4.89
N GLU A 139 20.32 -3.64 -5.13
CA GLU A 139 21.22 -4.80 -5.10
C GLU A 139 21.62 -5.20 -6.52
N ARG A 140 22.63 -6.09 -6.65
CA ARG A 140 22.94 -6.70 -7.94
C ARG A 140 21.77 -7.59 -8.35
N GLN A 141 21.45 -7.63 -9.65
CA GLN A 141 20.30 -8.40 -10.16
C GLN A 141 20.39 -9.91 -9.91
N GLU A 142 21.61 -10.41 -9.69
CA GLU A 142 21.88 -11.83 -9.47
C GLU A 142 21.67 -12.28 -8.02
N ASP A 143 21.66 -11.33 -7.07
CA ASP A 143 21.60 -11.64 -5.65
C ASP A 143 20.15 -11.81 -5.18
N ASP A 144 19.95 -12.77 -4.28
CA ASP A 144 18.65 -13.01 -3.67
C ASP A 144 18.34 -11.93 -2.65
N LEU A 145 17.14 -11.34 -2.75
CA LEU A 145 16.70 -10.35 -1.79
C LEU A 145 16.43 -11.03 -0.43
N THR A 146 16.97 -10.43 0.62
CA THR A 146 16.76 -10.87 2.00
C THR A 146 16.22 -9.71 2.84
N THR A 147 15.96 -9.94 4.13
CA THR A 147 15.54 -8.87 5.05
C THR A 147 16.55 -7.74 5.14
N SER A 148 17.85 -7.99 4.90
CA SER A 148 18.87 -6.93 4.85
C SER A 148 18.80 -6.08 3.58
N SER A 149 18.09 -6.53 2.55
CA SER A 149 17.88 -5.79 1.30
C SER A 149 16.81 -4.71 1.43
N ILE A 150 16.11 -4.58 2.57
CA ILE A 150 15.12 -3.53 2.80
C ILE A 150 15.81 -2.16 2.86
N PHE A 151 15.31 -1.19 2.08
CA PHE A 151 15.84 0.17 2.11
C PHE A 151 15.45 0.85 3.41
N GLY A 152 16.45 1.30 4.16
CA GLY A 152 16.21 1.95 5.44
C GLY A 152 17.04 1.44 6.59
N SER A 153 16.67 1.83 7.80
CA SER A 153 17.17 1.17 9.00
C SER A 153 16.59 -0.27 9.11
N ALA A 154 17.07 -1.06 10.07
CA ALA A 154 16.51 -2.37 10.40
C ALA A 154 15.13 -2.29 11.06
N LYS A 155 14.63 -1.10 11.39
CA LYS A 155 13.39 -0.91 12.15
C LYS A 155 12.16 -1.44 11.42
N ALA A 156 12.12 -1.33 10.09
CA ALA A 156 11.04 -1.88 9.27
C ALA A 156 10.86 -3.39 9.52
N SER A 157 11.95 -4.15 9.46
CA SER A 157 11.92 -5.59 9.71
C SER A 157 11.72 -5.98 11.19
N GLN A 158 12.06 -5.10 12.12
CA GLN A 158 11.92 -5.37 13.57
C GLN A 158 10.51 -5.11 14.08
N GLU A 159 9.84 -4.08 13.54
CA GLU A 159 8.48 -3.68 13.95
C GLU A 159 7.39 -4.41 13.15
N ALA A 160 7.72 -4.96 11.98
CA ALA A 160 6.78 -5.71 11.17
C ALA A 160 6.53 -7.10 11.76
N ASP A 161 5.26 -7.49 11.89
CA ASP A 161 4.89 -8.85 12.31
C ASP A 161 5.17 -9.87 11.19
N ASN A 162 5.10 -9.44 9.92
CA ASN A 162 5.38 -10.26 8.75
C ASN A 162 6.18 -9.46 7.70
N VAL A 163 7.10 -10.13 7.01
CA VAL A 163 7.86 -9.55 5.90
C VAL A 163 7.72 -10.45 4.67
N LEU A 164 7.12 -9.92 3.60
CA LEU A 164 7.00 -10.57 2.29
C LEU A 164 7.92 -9.87 1.29
N ILE A 165 8.82 -10.63 0.66
CA ILE A 165 9.72 -10.14 -0.38
C ILE A 165 9.32 -10.81 -1.70
N ILE A 166 9.06 -9.98 -2.72
CA ILE A 166 8.73 -10.44 -4.08
C ILE A 166 9.91 -10.08 -4.98
N GLN A 167 10.56 -11.10 -5.56
CA GLN A 167 11.66 -10.94 -6.51
C GLN A 167 11.32 -11.72 -7.79
N ASP A 168 11.28 -11.02 -8.93
CA ASP A 168 11.16 -11.66 -10.22
C ASP A 168 12.55 -11.97 -10.78
N LYS A 169 12.89 -13.27 -10.83
CA LYS A 169 14.11 -13.77 -11.47
C LYS A 169 13.77 -14.19 -12.91
N GLN A 170 13.39 -13.24 -13.77
CA GLN A 170 13.36 -13.55 -15.20
C GLN A 170 14.80 -13.83 -15.62
N ARG A 171 15.13 -15.13 -15.72
CA ARG A 171 16.33 -15.58 -16.44
C ARG A 171 16.27 -14.91 -17.82
N GLN A 172 17.27 -14.14 -18.17
CA GLN A 172 17.56 -13.90 -19.58
C GLN A 172 17.79 -15.28 -20.18
N ALA A 173 16.77 -15.79 -20.88
CA ALA A 173 16.86 -17.00 -21.68
C ALA A 173 17.65 -16.71 -22.95
#